data_AF-A0A7S3CCB4-F1
#
_entry.id   AF-A0A7S3CCB4-F1
#
_cell.length_a   1.000
_cell.length_b   1.000
_cell.length_c   1.000
_cell.angle_alpha   90.00
_cell.angle_beta   90.00
_cell.angle_gamma   90.00
#
_symmetry.space_group_name_H-M   'P 1'
#
loop_
_entity.id
_entity.type
_entity.pdbx_description
1 polymer ?
#
loop_
_entity_poly.entity_id
_entity_poly.type
_entity_poly.pdbx_seq_one_letter_code
_entity_poly.pdbx_strand_id
1 'polypeptide(L)'
;ILKALGMTFPESEQKILSRYFTKSHESPCLVDFFRELMVVDGMVDTFREAYPEAQGRFTAFNQAVNGRFGNKGKRIDFILCDHLLYREVVRSRDNVLPGGDTEAAAKRMATSDGKFKAATADGDGLADHPIEVLDSQFAAPHNGIIYFPPKYSDHLGVSFVLHMQKASEAASASASSTAFFSKKRTAVTQPQRS
;
A
#
# COMPACT_ATOMS: atom_id res chain seq x y z
N ILE A 1 -12.50 -24.64 7.89
CA ILE A 1 -13.49 -25.33 8.75
C ILE A 1 -14.61 -25.96 7.91
N LEU A 2 -15.36 -25.22 7.10
CA LEU A 2 -16.51 -25.78 6.34
C LEU A 2 -16.14 -26.75 5.20
N LYS A 3 -15.04 -26.50 4.46
CA LYS A 3 -14.56 -27.42 3.40
C LYS A 3 -13.98 -28.74 3.96
N ALA A 4 -13.57 -28.75 5.23
CA ALA A 4 -13.09 -29.94 5.93
C ALA A 4 -14.24 -30.84 6.41
N LEU A 5 -15.49 -30.37 6.34
CA LEU A 5 -16.70 -31.09 6.76
C LEU A 5 -17.52 -31.62 5.57
N GLY A 6 -17.02 -31.55 4.34
CA GLY A 6 -17.72 -32.07 3.15
C GLY A 6 -19.01 -31.32 2.78
N MET A 7 -19.24 -30.15 3.36
CA MET A 7 -20.44 -29.36 3.09
C MET A 7 -20.20 -28.42 1.89
N THR A 8 -20.99 -28.59 0.83
CA THR A 8 -21.04 -27.68 -0.31
C THR A 8 -22.29 -26.81 -0.24
N PHE A 9 -22.12 -25.50 -0.10
CA PHE A 9 -23.22 -24.54 -0.13
C PHE A 9 -23.43 -23.99 -1.55
N PRO A 10 -24.68 -23.72 -1.97
CA PRO A 10 -24.97 -22.94 -3.17
C PRO A 10 -24.27 -21.57 -3.16
N GLU A 11 -23.89 -21.04 -4.32
CA GLU A 11 -23.14 -19.78 -4.42
C GLU A 11 -23.86 -18.58 -3.78
N SER A 12 -25.19 -18.57 -3.82
CA SER A 12 -26.04 -17.59 -3.13
C SER A 12 -25.85 -17.61 -1.62
N GLU A 13 -25.76 -18.78 -1.01
CA GLU A 13 -25.55 -18.97 0.42
C GLU A 13 -24.10 -18.68 0.82
N GLN A 14 -23.13 -19.03 -0.04
CA GLN A 14 -21.73 -18.63 0.17
C GLN A 14 -21.57 -17.11 0.22
N LYS A 15 -22.29 -16.36 -0.63
CA LYS A 15 -22.30 -14.88 -0.63
C LYS A 15 -23.00 -14.30 0.60
N ILE A 16 -24.02 -14.97 1.13
CA ILE A 16 -24.70 -14.59 2.37
C ILE A 16 -23.74 -14.82 3.55
N LEU A 17 -23.17 -16.01 3.66
CA LEU A 17 -22.19 -16.35 4.70
C LEU A 17 -20.97 -15.44 4.64
N SER A 18 -20.45 -15.14 3.44
CA SER A 18 -19.36 -14.18 3.30
C SER A 18 -19.81 -12.82 3.83
N ARG A 19 -20.97 -12.28 3.46
CA ARG A 19 -21.47 -11.00 3.99
C ARG A 19 -21.69 -10.98 5.51
N TYR A 20 -22.13 -12.09 6.10
CA TYR A 20 -22.36 -12.20 7.55
C TYR A 20 -21.06 -12.35 8.34
N PHE A 21 -20.05 -13.05 7.81
CA PHE A 21 -18.78 -13.31 8.49
C PHE A 21 -17.64 -12.37 8.06
N THR A 22 -17.76 -11.68 6.92
CA THR A 22 -16.84 -10.63 6.48
C THR A 22 -17.35 -9.25 6.90
N LYS A 23 -17.55 -9.04 8.21
CA LYS A 23 -17.14 -7.74 8.74
C LYS A 23 -15.64 -7.68 8.54
N SER A 24 -15.13 -6.57 8.00
CA SER A 24 -13.69 -6.29 7.97
C SER A 24 -13.17 -6.47 9.40
N HIS A 25 -12.60 -7.63 9.71
CA HIS A 25 -11.98 -7.90 11.00
C HIS A 25 -10.69 -7.10 11.01
N GLU A 26 -10.77 -5.84 11.40
CA GLU A 26 -9.59 -5.16 11.94
C GLU A 26 -9.30 -5.88 13.26
N SER A 27 -8.42 -6.89 13.17
CA SER A 27 -8.02 -7.67 14.33
C SER A 27 -7.50 -6.70 15.39
N PRO A 28 -8.03 -6.70 16.64
CA PRO A 28 -7.61 -5.76 17.66
C PRO A 28 -6.08 -5.71 17.83
N CYS A 29 -5.40 -6.85 17.73
CA CYS A 29 -3.94 -6.90 17.81
C CYS A 29 -3.22 -6.14 16.69
N LEU A 30 -3.78 -6.08 15.48
CA LEU A 30 -3.20 -5.32 14.38
C LEU A 30 -3.42 -3.82 14.58
N VAL A 31 -4.60 -3.44 15.09
CA VAL A 31 -4.90 -2.05 15.44
C VAL A 31 -3.98 -1.56 16.54
N ASP A 32 -3.79 -2.36 17.59
CA ASP A 32 -2.92 -2.05 18.71
C ASP A 32 -1.46 -1.95 18.26
N PHE A 33 -0.99 -2.87 17.42
CA PHE A 33 0.36 -2.83 16.86
C PHE A 33 0.61 -1.57 16.02
N PHE A 34 -0.31 -1.21 15.12
CA PHE A 34 -0.17 0.02 14.34
C PHE A 34 -0.25 1.27 15.23
N ARG A 35 -1.09 1.26 16.26
CA ARG A 35 -1.15 2.35 17.24
C ARG A 35 0.17 2.50 18.00
N GLU A 36 0.79 1.41 18.43
CA GLU A 36 2.09 1.44 19.10
C GLU A 36 3.14 2.08 18.19
N LEU A 37 3.26 1.63 16.94
CA LEU A 37 4.19 2.21 15.96
C LEU A 37 3.97 3.72 15.75
N MET A 38 2.71 4.14 15.60
CA MET A 38 2.41 5.53 15.26
C MET A 38 2.47 6.47 16.47
N VAL A 39 1.96 6.04 17.61
CA VAL A 39 1.78 6.90 18.80
C VAL A 39 2.96 6.79 19.76
N VAL A 40 3.43 5.57 20.01
CA VAL A 40 4.51 5.33 20.98
C VAL A 40 5.87 5.54 20.33
N ASP A 41 6.09 4.94 19.15
CA ASP A 41 7.37 5.07 18.44
C ASP A 41 7.45 6.33 17.58
N GLY A 42 6.38 7.12 17.48
CA GLY A 42 6.36 8.37 16.73
C GLY A 42 6.56 8.21 15.22
N MET A 43 6.20 7.05 14.66
CA MET A 43 6.31 6.78 13.23
C MET A 43 5.16 7.42 12.45
N VAL A 44 5.46 7.97 11.28
CA VAL A 44 4.48 8.48 10.34
C VAL A 44 4.31 7.56 9.15
N ASP A 45 3.07 7.42 8.70
CA ASP A 45 2.75 6.84 7.40
C ASP A 45 3.04 7.87 6.31
N THR A 46 4.14 7.66 5.61
CA THR A 46 4.68 8.62 4.62
C THR A 46 3.66 9.01 3.55
N PHE A 47 2.77 8.10 3.14
CA PHE A 47 1.74 8.41 2.15
C PHE A 47 0.67 9.33 2.75
N ARG A 48 0.18 9.00 3.96
CA ARG A 48 -0.89 9.78 4.61
C ARG A 48 -0.38 11.13 5.10
N GLU A 49 0.87 11.21 5.52
CA GLU A 49 1.54 12.45 5.89
C GLU A 49 1.67 13.39 4.69
N ALA A 50 2.00 12.86 3.50
CA ALA A 50 2.08 13.65 2.27
C ALA A 50 0.70 14.05 1.71
N TYR A 51 -0.31 13.17 1.85
CA TYR A 51 -1.62 13.30 1.22
C TYR A 51 -2.77 12.99 2.19
N PRO A 52 -3.01 13.85 3.20
CA PRO A 52 -3.98 13.60 4.27
C PRO A 52 -5.40 13.37 3.73
N GLU A 53 -5.78 14.11 2.68
CA GLU A 53 -7.13 14.09 2.11
C GLU A 53 -7.32 13.06 0.98
N ALA A 54 -6.28 12.28 0.63
CA ALA A 54 -6.37 11.37 -0.50
C ALA A 54 -7.33 10.19 -0.22
N GLN A 55 -8.29 10.01 -1.12
CA GLN A 55 -9.39 9.04 -1.02
C GLN A 55 -9.22 7.87 -1.99
N GLY A 56 -9.68 6.68 -1.58
CA GLY A 56 -9.73 5.50 -2.46
C GLY A 56 -8.36 5.01 -2.95
N ARG A 57 -7.27 5.41 -2.29
CA ARG A 57 -5.89 5.05 -2.62
C ARG A 57 -5.53 3.71 -1.98
N PHE A 58 -5.86 2.63 -2.68
CA PHE A 58 -5.63 1.26 -2.24
C PHE A 58 -4.38 0.66 -2.86
N THR A 59 -3.77 -0.31 -2.20
CA THR A 59 -2.58 -1.03 -2.68
C THR A 59 -2.85 -2.49 -2.98
N ALA A 60 -3.96 -3.06 -2.53
CA ALA A 60 -4.34 -4.44 -2.84
C ALA A 60 -5.80 -4.53 -3.26
N PHE A 61 -6.07 -5.36 -4.26
CA PHE A 61 -7.40 -5.53 -4.84
C PHE A 61 -7.74 -7.00 -5.01
N ASN A 62 -8.98 -7.38 -4.72
CA ASN A 62 -9.42 -8.76 -4.93
C ASN A 62 -9.67 -9.00 -6.44
N GLN A 63 -8.83 -9.82 -7.08
CA GLN A 63 -8.93 -10.15 -8.50
C GLN A 63 -10.19 -10.94 -8.84
N ALA A 64 -10.64 -11.85 -7.96
CA ALA A 64 -11.78 -12.73 -8.22
C ALA A 64 -13.09 -11.96 -8.43
N VAL A 65 -13.17 -10.71 -7.94
CA VAL A 65 -14.33 -9.83 -8.10
C VAL A 65 -14.01 -8.58 -8.93
N ASN A 66 -12.90 -8.59 -9.67
CA ASN A 66 -12.45 -7.44 -10.47
C ASN A 66 -12.38 -6.13 -9.64
N GLY A 67 -11.97 -6.23 -8.37
CA GLY A 67 -12.07 -5.14 -7.40
C GLY A 67 -11.39 -3.85 -7.85
N ARG A 68 -10.25 -3.95 -8.55
CA ARG A 68 -9.49 -2.82 -9.09
C ARG A 68 -10.32 -1.92 -10.02
N PHE A 69 -11.13 -2.51 -10.89
CA PHE A 69 -11.92 -1.78 -11.88
C PHE A 69 -13.11 -1.03 -11.26
N GLY A 70 -13.55 -1.46 -10.08
CA GLY A 70 -14.48 -0.72 -9.23
C GLY A 70 -13.82 0.18 -8.20
N ASN A 71 -12.48 0.27 -8.17
CA ASN A 71 -11.67 0.85 -7.10
C ASN A 71 -12.06 0.35 -5.69
N LYS A 72 -12.35 -0.95 -5.56
CA LYS A 72 -12.70 -1.60 -4.29
C LYS A 72 -11.51 -2.40 -3.79
N GLY A 73 -10.69 -1.78 -2.95
CA GLY A 73 -9.46 -2.39 -2.43
C GLY A 73 -9.24 -2.14 -0.95
N LYS A 74 -8.03 -2.48 -0.50
CA LYS A 74 -7.49 -2.15 0.81
C LYS A 74 -6.09 -1.58 0.63
N ARG A 75 -5.67 -0.69 1.53
CA ARG A 75 -4.29 -0.23 1.60
C ARG A 75 -3.59 -1.01 2.70
N ILE A 76 -2.72 -1.92 2.30
CA ILE A 76 -2.02 -2.84 3.20
C ILE A 76 -0.50 -2.78 3.06
N ASP A 77 -0.01 -2.00 2.09
CA ASP A 77 1.40 -1.76 1.86
C ASP A 77 1.72 -0.34 2.33
N PHE A 78 2.66 -0.21 3.26
CA PHE A 78 2.99 1.05 3.93
C PHE A 78 4.51 1.25 3.97
N ILE A 79 4.94 2.50 3.91
CA ILE A 79 6.28 2.90 4.33
C ILE A 79 6.08 3.79 5.57
N LEU A 80 6.53 3.28 6.71
CA LEU A 80 6.54 4.02 7.97
C LEU A 80 7.94 4.59 8.20
N CYS A 81 7.99 5.86 8.59
CA CYS A 81 9.24 6.60 8.82
C CYS A 81 9.18 7.29 10.17
N ASP A 82 10.31 7.43 10.86
CA ASP A 82 10.39 8.32 12.02
C ASP A 82 9.98 9.75 11.65
N HIS A 83 9.24 10.43 12.52
CA HIS A 83 8.70 11.76 12.25
C HIS A 83 9.80 12.83 12.04
N LEU A 84 10.90 12.76 12.79
CA LEU A 84 12.00 13.71 12.66
C LEU A 84 12.72 13.50 11.32
N LEU A 85 13.01 12.24 10.98
CA LEU A 85 13.59 11.88 9.70
C LEU A 85 12.72 12.34 8.54
N TYR A 86 11.41 12.11 8.60
CA TYR A 86 10.47 12.56 7.56
C TYR A 86 10.56 14.06 7.33
N ARG A 87 10.52 14.86 8.41
CA ARG A 87 10.61 16.33 8.33
C ARG A 87 11.95 16.82 7.76
N GLU A 88 13.02 16.07 7.96
CA GLU A 88 14.35 16.43 7.51
C GLU A 88 14.60 16.11 6.03
N VAL A 89 14.10 14.96 5.55
CA VAL A 89 14.46 14.42 4.23
C VAL A 89 13.38 14.61 3.16
N VAL A 90 12.15 14.93 3.55
CA VAL A 90 11.02 15.12 2.63
C VAL A 90 10.87 16.60 2.31
N ARG A 91 10.71 16.90 1.02
CA ARG A 91 10.43 18.26 0.56
C ARG A 91 8.96 18.37 0.21
N SER A 92 8.21 19.21 0.91
CA SER A 92 6.75 19.33 0.73
C SER A 92 6.34 19.68 -0.71
N ARG A 93 7.20 20.37 -1.47
CA ARG A 93 6.96 20.68 -2.89
C ARG A 93 6.91 19.45 -3.80
N ASP A 94 7.46 18.32 -3.34
CA ASP A 94 7.45 17.05 -4.08
C ASP A 94 6.16 16.27 -3.83
N ASN A 95 5.29 16.76 -2.94
CA ASN A 95 3.99 16.15 -2.62
C ASN A 95 2.94 16.56 -3.67
N VAL A 96 3.13 16.10 -4.91
CA VAL A 96 2.11 16.18 -5.95
C VAL A 96 1.60 14.76 -6.20
N LEU A 97 0.38 14.47 -5.75
CA LEU A 97 -0.22 13.15 -5.92
C LEU A 97 -0.67 12.96 -7.38
N PRO A 98 -0.10 11.99 -8.12
CA PRO A 98 -0.48 11.78 -9.52
C PRO A 98 -1.98 11.50 -9.65
N GLY A 99 -2.64 12.27 -10.52
CA GLY A 99 -4.07 12.18 -10.80
C GLY A 99 -5.01 12.97 -9.88
N GLY A 100 -4.52 13.48 -8.73
CA GLY A 100 -5.32 14.22 -7.73
C GLY A 100 -5.70 13.40 -6.49
N ASP A 101 -6.43 13.97 -5.53
CA ASP A 101 -6.73 13.36 -4.23
C ASP A 101 -8.11 12.66 -4.14
N THR A 102 -8.96 12.82 -5.14
CA THR A 102 -10.32 12.25 -5.14
C THR A 102 -10.36 10.73 -5.39
N GLU A 103 -11.45 10.08 -4.98
CA GLU A 103 -11.68 8.66 -5.30
C GLU A 103 -11.77 8.42 -6.82
N ALA A 104 -12.35 9.36 -7.58
CA ALA A 104 -12.39 9.30 -9.03
C ALA A 104 -10.98 9.34 -9.65
N ALA A 105 -10.08 10.17 -9.10
CA ALA A 105 -8.68 10.19 -9.47
C ALA A 105 -7.99 8.85 -9.18
N ALA A 106 -8.20 8.29 -7.99
CA ALA A 106 -7.64 7.01 -7.61
C ALA A 106 -8.09 5.87 -8.55
N LYS A 107 -9.38 5.85 -8.93
CA LYS A 107 -9.91 4.89 -9.91
C LYS A 107 -9.27 5.05 -11.28
N ARG A 108 -9.13 6.29 -11.78
CA ARG A 108 -8.45 6.55 -13.06
C ARG A 108 -7.02 6.02 -13.02
N MET A 109 -6.27 6.31 -11.96
CA MET A 109 -4.91 5.79 -11.81
C MET A 109 -4.88 4.26 -11.75
N ALA A 110 -5.76 3.63 -10.98
CA ALA A 110 -5.86 2.18 -10.85
C ALA A 110 -6.20 1.44 -12.15
N THR A 111 -6.84 2.13 -13.10
CA THR A 111 -7.30 1.54 -14.37
C THR A 111 -6.55 2.08 -15.59
N SER A 112 -5.53 2.92 -15.38
CA SER A 112 -4.86 3.70 -16.44
C SER A 112 -5.89 4.42 -17.33
N ASP A 113 -6.80 5.14 -16.67
CA ASP A 113 -7.95 5.83 -17.27
C ASP A 113 -8.85 4.92 -18.12
N GLY A 114 -9.15 3.73 -17.58
CA GLY A 114 -9.98 2.73 -18.24
C GLY A 114 -9.31 1.98 -19.40
N LYS A 115 -8.00 2.17 -19.63
CA LYS A 115 -7.24 1.38 -20.60
C LYS A 115 -7.12 -0.08 -20.17
N PHE A 116 -6.92 -0.34 -18.88
CA PHE A 116 -6.98 -1.70 -18.35
C PHE A 116 -8.42 -2.20 -18.35
N LYS A 117 -8.63 -3.44 -18.84
CA LYS A 117 -9.95 -4.09 -18.88
C LYS A 117 -10.06 -5.19 -17.84
N ALA A 118 -11.26 -5.32 -17.29
CA ALA A 118 -11.60 -6.38 -16.34
C ALA A 118 -11.52 -7.75 -17.02
N ALA A 119 -11.16 -8.78 -16.25
CA ALA A 119 -11.20 -10.14 -16.75
C ALA A 119 -12.65 -10.53 -17.07
N THR A 120 -12.84 -11.26 -18.16
CA THR A 120 -14.14 -11.82 -18.55
C THR A 120 -14.51 -13.00 -17.66
N ALA A 121 -15.80 -13.35 -17.64
CA ALA A 121 -16.28 -14.51 -16.89
C ALA A 121 -15.89 -15.85 -17.55
N ASP A 122 -15.42 -15.81 -18.79
CA ASP A 122 -15.13 -16.98 -19.63
C ASP A 122 -13.78 -17.65 -19.30
N GLY A 123 -13.01 -17.07 -18.38
CA GLY A 123 -11.75 -17.64 -17.90
C GLY A 123 -10.52 -17.27 -18.73
N ASP A 124 -10.67 -16.40 -19.73
CA ASP A 124 -9.58 -15.92 -20.60
C ASP A 124 -8.54 -15.06 -19.86
N GLY A 125 -8.79 -14.73 -18.59
CA GLY A 125 -7.89 -13.94 -17.76
C GLY A 125 -7.89 -12.46 -18.12
N LEU A 126 -6.77 -11.78 -17.86
CA LEU A 126 -6.60 -10.36 -18.16
C LEU A 126 -6.04 -10.18 -19.57
N ALA A 127 -6.63 -9.23 -20.31
CA ALA A 127 -6.20 -8.90 -21.66
C ALA A 127 -4.75 -8.39 -21.72
N ASP A 128 -4.09 -8.66 -22.84
CA ASP A 128 -2.85 -8.00 -23.19
C ASP A 128 -3.10 -6.53 -23.57
N HIS A 129 -2.11 -5.69 -23.25
CA HIS A 129 -2.16 -4.27 -23.52
C HIS A 129 -0.88 -3.81 -24.23
N PRO A 130 -0.94 -2.74 -25.03
CA PRO A 130 0.26 -2.15 -25.63
C PRO A 130 1.30 -1.78 -24.56
N ILE A 131 2.58 -1.88 -24.92
CA ILE A 131 3.69 -1.64 -23.98
C ILE A 131 3.62 -0.25 -23.35
N GLU A 132 3.13 0.75 -24.09
CA GLU A 132 2.99 2.14 -23.60
C GLU A 132 1.97 2.25 -22.46
N VAL A 133 0.96 1.37 -22.45
CA VAL A 133 -0.01 1.27 -21.34
C VAL A 133 0.60 0.51 -20.17
N LEU A 134 1.34 -0.55 -20.48
CA LEU A 134 2.05 -1.38 -19.50
C LEU A 134 3.26 -0.70 -18.87
N ASP A 135 3.73 0.40 -19.44
CA ASP A 135 4.85 1.22 -18.96
C ASP A 135 4.38 2.50 -18.25
N SER A 136 3.06 2.70 -18.14
CA SER A 136 2.48 3.90 -17.50
C SER A 136 2.85 4.08 -16.02
N GLN A 137 3.33 3.03 -15.34
CA GLN A 137 3.91 3.10 -13.99
C GLN A 137 5.28 3.78 -13.92
N PHE A 138 6.02 3.85 -15.03
CA PHE A 138 7.35 4.44 -15.08
C PHE A 138 7.23 5.96 -15.21
N ALA A 139 6.83 6.59 -14.11
CA ALA A 139 6.79 8.04 -13.98
C ALA A 139 8.05 8.55 -13.25
N ALA A 140 8.19 9.87 -13.16
CA ALA A 140 9.21 10.48 -12.32
C ALA A 140 9.07 9.98 -10.85
N PRO A 141 10.18 9.86 -10.11
CA PRO A 141 10.13 9.52 -8.69
C PRO A 141 9.20 10.47 -7.93
N HIS A 142 8.32 9.91 -7.11
CA HIS A 142 7.37 10.67 -6.30
C HIS A 142 7.09 9.93 -5.00
N ASN A 143 6.56 10.64 -4.01
CA ASN A 143 5.94 10.01 -2.84
C ASN A 143 4.54 9.57 -3.26
N GLY A 144 4.17 8.31 -3.09
CA GLY A 144 2.85 7.88 -3.55
C GLY A 144 2.70 6.39 -3.83
N ILE A 145 1.65 6.07 -4.58
CA ILE A 145 1.35 4.71 -5.05
C ILE A 145 1.82 4.55 -6.48
N ILE A 146 2.58 3.47 -6.73
CA ILE A 146 3.00 3.05 -8.07
C ILE A 146 1.96 2.05 -8.61
N TYR A 147 1.29 2.46 -9.68
CA TYR A 147 0.19 1.71 -10.28
C TYR A 147 0.68 0.69 -11.31
N PHE A 148 1.03 -0.52 -10.86
CA PHE A 148 1.42 -1.61 -11.75
C PHE A 148 0.24 -2.11 -12.61
N PRO A 149 0.50 -2.56 -13.84
CA PRO A 149 -0.49 -3.24 -14.66
C PRO A 149 -1.13 -4.44 -13.93
N PRO A 150 -2.46 -4.64 -14.03
CA PRO A 150 -3.16 -5.71 -13.31
C PRO A 150 -2.72 -7.11 -13.72
N LYS A 151 -2.21 -7.27 -14.95
CA LYS A 151 -1.65 -8.53 -15.43
C LYS A 151 -0.42 -8.97 -14.64
N TYR A 152 0.31 -8.03 -14.05
CA TYR A 152 1.57 -8.32 -13.35
C TYR A 152 1.38 -8.51 -11.85
N SER A 153 0.42 -7.81 -11.24
CA SER A 153 0.15 -7.91 -9.82
C SER A 153 -1.22 -7.35 -9.47
N ASP A 154 -1.90 -7.97 -8.52
CA ASP A 154 -3.06 -7.43 -7.82
C ASP A 154 -2.70 -6.40 -6.74
N HIS A 155 -1.45 -6.45 -6.27
CA HIS A 155 -0.85 -5.44 -5.43
C HIS A 155 -0.26 -4.28 -6.25
N LEU A 156 -0.18 -3.12 -5.61
CA LEU A 156 0.44 -1.90 -6.09
C LEU A 156 1.58 -1.52 -5.13
N GLY A 157 2.59 -0.84 -5.66
CA GLY A 157 3.73 -0.40 -4.87
C GLY A 157 3.41 0.89 -4.10
N VAL A 158 4.11 1.09 -2.99
CA VAL A 158 4.24 2.41 -2.34
C VAL A 158 5.67 2.90 -2.51
N SER A 159 5.83 4.22 -2.64
CA SER A 159 7.10 4.86 -2.93
C SER A 159 7.33 6.03 -1.98
N PHE A 160 8.58 6.17 -1.57
CA PHE A 160 9.06 7.20 -0.66
C PHE A 160 10.40 7.72 -1.15
N VAL A 161 10.45 9.00 -1.50
CA VAL A 161 11.64 9.65 -2.04
C VAL A 161 12.39 10.34 -0.90
N LEU A 162 13.61 9.86 -0.68
CA LEU A 162 14.53 10.40 0.31
C LEU A 162 15.53 11.33 -0.39
N HIS A 163 15.58 12.59 0.03
CA HIS A 163 16.64 13.48 -0.42
C HIS A 163 17.84 13.36 0.51
N MET A 164 18.98 12.91 -0.02
CA MET A 164 20.22 13.00 0.74
C MET A 164 20.48 14.47 1.07
N GLN A 165 20.48 14.80 2.36
CA GLN A 165 21.11 16.02 2.80
C GLN A 165 22.61 15.86 2.58
N LYS A 166 23.25 16.83 1.92
CA LYS A 166 24.71 16.91 1.99
C LYS A 166 25.04 17.03 3.49
N ALA A 167 25.78 16.08 4.03
CA ALA A 167 26.32 16.20 5.38
C ALA A 167 26.99 17.57 5.44
N SER A 168 26.45 18.49 6.23
CA SER A 168 27.11 19.77 6.43
C SER A 168 28.49 19.46 7.03
N GLU A 169 29.52 20.16 6.56
CA GLU A 169 30.91 20.03 7.05
C GLU A 169 31.05 20.31 8.57
N ALA A 170 29.95 20.66 9.26
CA ALA A 170 29.85 20.84 10.70
C ALA A 170 29.99 19.54 11.54
N ALA A 171 29.98 18.35 10.90
CA ALA A 171 30.29 17.09 11.59
C ALA A 171 31.75 17.00 12.09
N SER A 172 32.59 17.99 11.81
CA SER A 172 33.94 18.10 12.35
C SER A 172 34.02 18.66 13.78
N ALA A 173 32.92 19.11 14.41
CA ALA A 173 32.98 19.83 15.69
C ALA A 173 32.17 19.26 16.88
N SER A 174 31.33 18.24 16.75
CA SER A 174 30.66 17.65 17.93
C SER A 174 30.53 16.14 17.87
N ALA A 175 31.64 15.47 18.19
CA ALA A 175 31.60 14.10 18.66
C ALA A 175 30.90 14.05 20.03
N SER A 176 29.58 13.92 20.03
CA SER A 176 28.83 13.30 21.12
C SER A 176 27.80 12.39 20.50
N SER A 177 28.26 11.19 20.11
CA SER A 177 27.41 10.14 19.57
C SER A 177 26.60 9.51 20.70
N THR A 178 25.54 10.17 21.15
CA THR A 178 24.41 9.43 21.72
C THR A 178 23.67 8.79 20.56
N ALA A 179 23.96 7.51 20.32
CA ALA A 179 23.26 6.70 19.33
C ALA A 179 21.75 6.78 19.60
N PHE A 180 20.99 7.44 18.72
CA PHE A 180 19.54 7.55 18.80
C PHE A 180 18.81 6.22 18.57
N PHE A 181 19.52 5.19 18.10
CA PHE A 181 18.99 3.85 18.00
C PHE A 181 19.29 3.08 19.29
N SER A 182 18.28 2.95 20.15
CA SER A 182 18.29 1.88 21.14
C SER A 182 18.40 0.54 20.39
N LYS A 183 19.14 -0.41 20.97
CA LYS A 183 19.41 -1.71 20.36
C LYS A 183 18.07 -2.37 19.99
N LYS A 184 17.73 -2.40 18.70
CA LYS A 184 16.50 -3.05 18.20
C LYS A 184 16.58 -4.53 18.64
N ARG A 185 15.76 -4.92 19.62
CA ARG A 185 15.58 -6.34 19.96
C ARG A 185 14.72 -6.93 18.87
N THR A 186 15.34 -7.42 17.80
CA THR A 186 14.63 -8.26 16.84
C THR A 186 14.20 -9.51 17.59
N ALA A 187 12.91 -9.65 17.88
CA ALA A 187 12.36 -10.92 18.29
C ALA A 187 12.69 -11.92 17.18
N VAL A 188 13.28 -13.07 17.54
CA VAL A 188 13.55 -14.15 16.60
C VAL A 188 12.20 -14.69 16.14
N THR A 189 11.68 -14.18 15.03
CA THR A 189 10.43 -14.66 14.44
C THR A 189 10.63 -14.91 12.95
N GLN A 190 11.01 -16.14 12.63
CA GLN A 190 10.14 -17.09 11.92
C GLN A 190 10.91 -18.42 11.82
N PRO A 191 10.34 -19.57 12.26
CA PRO A 191 10.88 -20.84 11.83
C PRO A 191 10.67 -20.92 10.31
N GLN A 192 11.77 -21.02 9.55
CA GLN A 192 11.70 -21.46 8.18
C GLN A 192 11.10 -22.86 8.19
N ARG A 193 9.82 -22.98 7.79
CA ARG A 193 9.29 -24.27 7.36
C ARG A 193 9.78 -24.47 5.93
N SER A 194 10.84 -25.28 5.80
CA SER A 194 11.20 -25.97 4.56
C SER A 194 10.10 -26.94 4.15
#